data_AF-A0A238HFD6-F1
#
_entry.id   AF-A0A238HFD6-F1
#
_cell.length_a   1.000
_cell.length_b   1.000
_cell.length_c   1.000
_cell.angle_alpha   90.00
_cell.angle_beta   90.00
_cell.angle_gamma   90.00
#
_symmetry.space_group_name_H-M   'P 1'
#
loop_
_entity.id
_entity.type
_entity.pdbx_description
1 polymer ?
#
loop_
_entity_poly.entity_id
_entity_poly.type
_entity_poly.pdbx_seq_one_letter_code
_entity_poly.pdbx_strand_id
1 'polypeptide(L)'
;MRDSFQAANVAHKCTTYNYRPKERTPMLKQKDLHALIQQHIPQIHYLEVETTESAEGECTLWERDDCTILLDLAIPEMANLPTALKNISAKLTWLNEHRADIIAQLFAEPKFSGSLKTERAQVEPKLHMVYCSFFVESTEEIFCDFAVSAEDNLLNNRFADCSLEEDNEFTFNSMEQD
;
A
#
# COMPACT_ATOMS: atom_id res chain seq x y z
N MET A 1 76.73 -14.48 -30.40
CA MET A 1 76.48 -13.15 -29.81
C MET A 1 75.26 -12.60 -30.53
N ARG A 2 74.01 -12.82 -30.13
CA ARG A 2 73.32 -12.51 -28.86
C ARG A 2 73.54 -11.08 -28.36
N ASP A 3 72.39 -10.43 -28.21
CA ASP A 3 72.03 -9.24 -27.40
C ASP A 3 72.41 -7.86 -27.98
N SER A 4 71.54 -6.84 -28.02
CA SER A 4 70.12 -6.70 -27.66
C SER A 4 69.65 -5.28 -28.02
N PHE A 5 68.50 -5.14 -28.69
CA PHE A 5 67.77 -3.88 -28.83
C PHE A 5 66.90 -3.69 -27.57
N GLN A 6 67.04 -2.55 -26.89
CA GLN A 6 66.15 -2.12 -25.80
C GLN A 6 64.78 -1.73 -26.38
N ALA A 7 63.74 -2.49 -26.03
CA ALA A 7 62.35 -2.08 -26.22
C ALA A 7 61.89 -1.30 -24.97
N ALA A 8 61.42 -0.07 -25.18
CA ALA A 8 60.80 0.74 -24.14
C ALA A 8 59.44 0.15 -23.74
N ASN A 9 59.30 -0.20 -22.47
CA ASN A 9 58.03 -0.57 -21.85
C ASN A 9 57.15 0.68 -21.69
N VAL A 10 56.07 0.78 -22.48
CA VAL A 10 54.95 1.68 -22.16
C VAL A 10 53.81 0.82 -21.62
N ALA A 11 53.80 0.67 -20.29
CA ALA A 11 52.73 0.01 -19.58
C ALA A 11 51.42 0.80 -19.76
N HIS A 12 50.51 0.28 -20.59
CA HIS A 12 49.10 0.69 -20.55
C HIS A 12 48.53 0.25 -19.20
N LYS A 13 48.24 1.19 -18.31
CA LYS A 13 47.46 0.94 -17.10
C LYS A 13 46.04 0.55 -17.53
N CYS A 14 45.79 -0.74 -17.63
CA CYS A 14 44.45 -1.29 -17.68
C CYS A 14 43.85 -1.11 -16.27
N THR A 15 43.09 -0.04 -16.07
CA THR A 15 42.25 0.12 -14.87
C THR A 15 41.16 -0.95 -14.92
N THR A 16 41.36 -2.02 -14.16
CA THR A 16 40.29 -2.97 -13.85
C THR A 16 39.20 -2.23 -13.07
N TYR A 17 38.05 -2.02 -13.67
CA TYR A 17 36.83 -1.67 -12.94
C TYR A 17 36.55 -2.79 -11.95
N ASN A 18 36.79 -2.54 -10.66
CA ASN A 18 36.34 -3.43 -9.60
C ASN A 18 34.81 -3.37 -9.58
N TYR A 19 34.16 -4.32 -10.25
CA TYR A 19 32.76 -4.61 -10.00
C TYR A 19 32.65 -5.13 -8.56
N ARG A 20 32.28 -4.24 -7.63
CA ARG A 20 31.75 -4.68 -6.33
C ARG A 20 30.34 -5.22 -6.62
N PRO A 21 30.07 -6.52 -6.39
CA PRO A 21 28.69 -6.98 -6.36
C PRO A 21 27.97 -6.11 -5.34
N LYS A 22 26.82 -5.51 -5.70
CA LYS A 22 25.91 -5.00 -4.68
C LYS A 22 25.67 -6.16 -3.72
N GLU A 23 25.99 -5.97 -2.45
CA GLU A 23 25.66 -6.95 -1.41
C GLU A 23 24.18 -7.29 -1.60
N ARG A 24 23.87 -8.59 -1.75
CA ARG A 24 22.48 -9.02 -1.87
C ARG A 24 21.80 -8.60 -0.57
N THR A 25 20.88 -7.65 -0.65
CA THR A 25 19.97 -7.34 0.46
C THR A 25 19.41 -8.68 0.94
N PRO A 26 19.55 -9.03 2.23
CA PRO A 26 19.04 -10.29 2.73
C PRO A 26 17.52 -10.32 2.50
N MET A 27 17.06 -11.26 1.67
CA MET A 27 15.64 -11.42 1.38
C MET A 27 14.95 -12.02 2.60
N LEU A 28 13.86 -11.38 3.04
CA LEU A 28 12.99 -11.91 4.07
C LEU A 28 12.35 -13.22 3.58
N LYS A 29 12.24 -14.23 4.45
CA LYS A 29 11.47 -15.42 4.11
C LYS A 29 9.98 -15.08 4.25
N GLN A 30 9.14 -15.64 3.38
CA GLN A 30 7.69 -15.43 3.42
C GLN A 30 7.07 -15.65 4.82
N LYS A 31 7.49 -16.70 5.53
CA LYS A 31 7.02 -16.98 6.90
C LYS A 31 7.38 -15.89 7.92
N ASP A 32 8.47 -15.17 7.68
CA ASP A 32 8.89 -14.06 8.55
C ASP A 32 8.05 -12.80 8.24
N LEU A 33 7.64 -12.59 6.98
CA LEU A 33 6.75 -11.48 6.60
C LEU A 33 5.35 -11.64 7.19
N HIS A 34 4.74 -12.81 7.02
CA HIS A 34 3.42 -13.12 7.58
C HIS A 34 3.36 -12.82 9.08
N ALA A 35 4.35 -13.32 9.84
CA ALA A 35 4.43 -13.10 11.28
C ALA A 35 4.61 -11.62 11.64
N LEU A 36 5.42 -10.87 10.88
CA LEU A 36 5.61 -9.44 11.11
C LEU A 36 4.34 -8.63 10.83
N ILE A 37 3.61 -8.93 9.75
CA ILE A 37 2.33 -8.28 9.44
C ILE A 37 1.35 -8.53 10.58
N GLN A 38 1.13 -9.79 10.96
CA GLN A 38 0.24 -10.16 12.06
C GLN A 38 0.64 -9.52 13.40
N GLN A 39 1.94 -9.34 13.65
CA GLN A 39 2.44 -8.68 14.86
C GLN A 39 2.18 -7.17 14.87
N HIS A 40 2.24 -6.50 13.71
CA HIS A 40 2.26 -5.04 13.63
C HIS A 40 0.97 -4.41 13.12
N ILE A 41 0.11 -5.17 12.44
CA ILE A 41 -1.16 -4.70 11.87
C ILE A 41 -2.29 -5.60 12.38
N PRO A 42 -2.75 -5.41 13.63
CA PRO A 42 -3.76 -6.27 14.24
C PRO A 42 -5.13 -6.20 13.57
N GLN A 43 -5.36 -5.19 12.70
CA GLN A 43 -6.57 -5.10 11.89
C GLN A 43 -6.64 -6.19 10.81
N ILE A 44 -5.50 -6.74 10.37
CA ILE A 44 -5.44 -7.82 9.37
C ILE A 44 -5.65 -9.15 10.08
N HIS A 45 -6.81 -9.76 9.92
CA HIS A 45 -7.17 -11.03 10.58
C HIS A 45 -6.94 -12.25 9.68
N TYR A 46 -6.76 -12.04 8.38
CA TYR A 46 -6.46 -13.10 7.42
C TYR A 46 -5.49 -12.61 6.36
N LEU A 47 -4.56 -13.48 5.95
CA LEU A 47 -3.65 -13.27 4.82
C LEU A 47 -3.82 -14.46 3.88
N GLU A 48 -4.12 -14.18 2.62
CA GLU A 48 -4.29 -15.20 1.57
C GLU A 48 -2.97 -15.49 0.87
N VAL A 49 -2.26 -14.43 0.48
CA VAL A 49 -1.03 -14.50 -0.30
C VAL A 49 -0.01 -13.54 0.27
N GLU A 50 1.24 -13.99 0.40
CA GLU A 50 2.37 -13.10 0.62
C GLU A 50 3.56 -13.51 -0.25
N THR A 51 4.32 -12.51 -0.68
CA THR A 51 5.61 -12.69 -1.34
C THR A 51 6.72 -12.17 -0.43
N THR A 52 7.87 -11.82 -0.99
CA THR A 52 8.92 -11.12 -0.23
C THR A 52 8.69 -9.61 -0.12
N GLU A 53 7.81 -9.07 -0.97
CA GLU A 53 7.61 -7.62 -1.15
C GLU A 53 6.13 -7.22 -1.19
N SER A 54 5.20 -8.16 -1.06
CA SER A 54 3.77 -7.85 -1.07
C SER A 54 2.97 -8.83 -0.22
N ALA A 55 1.78 -8.40 0.18
CA ALA A 55 0.80 -9.25 0.86
C ALA A 55 -0.63 -8.86 0.48
N GLU A 56 -1.52 -9.84 0.49
CA GLU A 56 -2.96 -9.71 0.26
C GLU A 56 -3.72 -10.47 1.33
N GLY A 57 -4.84 -9.91 1.79
CA GLY A 57 -5.68 -10.52 2.79
C GLY A 57 -6.94 -9.74 3.09
N GLU A 58 -7.45 -9.92 4.31
CA GLU A 58 -8.66 -9.27 4.79
C GLU A 58 -8.36 -8.53 6.10
N CYS A 59 -8.97 -7.35 6.25
CA CYS A 59 -8.85 -6.54 7.43
C CYS A 59 -10.19 -6.00 7.94
N THR A 60 -10.22 -5.70 9.24
CA THR A 60 -11.37 -5.07 9.87
C THR A 60 -11.32 -3.55 9.71
N LEU A 61 -12.28 -2.99 8.96
CA LEU A 61 -12.48 -1.56 8.77
C LEU A 61 -13.98 -1.22 8.81
N TRP A 62 -14.30 -0.09 9.45
CA TRP A 62 -15.67 0.43 9.57
C TRP A 62 -16.69 -0.61 10.03
N GLU A 63 -16.31 -1.37 11.07
CA GLU A 63 -17.13 -2.40 11.73
C GLU A 63 -17.43 -3.66 10.89
N ARG A 64 -16.71 -3.84 9.78
CA ARG A 64 -16.75 -5.06 8.96
C ARG A 64 -15.37 -5.70 8.88
N ASP A 65 -15.36 -7.02 8.72
CA ASP A 65 -14.18 -7.89 8.65
C ASP A 65 -13.97 -8.48 7.24
N ASP A 66 -14.55 -7.86 6.21
CA ASP A 66 -14.47 -8.34 4.82
C ASP A 66 -13.84 -7.32 3.86
N CYS A 67 -13.08 -6.34 4.38
CA CYS A 67 -12.36 -5.40 3.55
C CYS A 67 -11.07 -6.05 3.02
N THR A 68 -10.94 -6.15 1.69
CA THR A 68 -9.71 -6.65 1.07
C THR A 68 -8.57 -5.67 1.31
N ILE A 69 -7.40 -6.18 1.73
CA ILE A 69 -6.20 -5.36 1.92
C ILE A 69 -5.08 -5.85 1.02
N LEU A 70 -4.46 -4.91 0.33
CA LEU A 70 -3.26 -5.10 -0.49
C LEU A 70 -2.13 -4.29 0.11
N LEU A 71 -0.97 -4.91 0.29
CA LEU A 71 0.25 -4.27 0.77
C LEU A 71 1.32 -4.41 -0.32
N ASP A 72 1.75 -3.30 -0.91
CA ASP A 72 2.94 -3.20 -1.74
C ASP A 72 4.09 -2.66 -0.87
N LEU A 73 4.94 -3.58 -0.42
CA LEU A 73 6.02 -3.37 0.55
C LEU A 73 7.37 -3.32 -0.17
N ALA A 74 7.48 -2.53 -1.23
CA ALA A 74 8.70 -2.27 -2.00
C ALA A 74 9.79 -1.49 -1.22
N ILE A 75 10.01 -1.82 0.06
CA ILE A 75 10.91 -1.12 0.96
C ILE A 75 12.37 -1.51 0.66
N PRO A 76 13.26 -0.55 0.32
CA PRO A 76 14.65 -0.86 -0.02
C PRO A 76 15.45 -1.49 1.12
N GLU A 77 15.12 -1.13 2.37
CA GLU A 77 15.82 -1.56 3.58
C GLU A 77 14.89 -2.33 4.51
N MET A 78 15.09 -3.65 4.59
CA MET A 78 14.29 -4.55 5.45
C MET A 78 14.26 -4.16 6.93
N ALA A 79 15.29 -3.47 7.43
CA ALA A 79 15.33 -2.97 8.81
C ALA A 79 14.18 -2.00 9.13
N ASN A 80 13.63 -1.35 8.09
CA ASN A 80 12.58 -0.36 8.20
C ASN A 80 11.17 -0.97 8.06
N LEU A 81 11.06 -2.26 7.70
CA LEU A 81 9.77 -2.94 7.53
C LEU A 81 8.87 -2.86 8.79
N PRO A 82 9.35 -3.12 10.02
CA PRO A 82 8.50 -2.98 11.21
C PRO A 82 7.97 -1.57 11.42
N THR A 83 8.72 -0.54 11.03
CA THR A 83 8.28 0.86 11.12
C THR A 83 7.20 1.14 10.07
N ALA A 84 7.40 0.70 8.82
CA ALA A 84 6.39 0.86 7.77
C ALA A 84 5.07 0.14 8.12
N LEU A 85 5.14 -1.10 8.64
CA LEU A 85 3.95 -1.84 9.08
C LEU A 85 3.19 -1.11 10.21
N LYS A 86 3.91 -0.52 11.18
CA LYS A 86 3.27 0.31 12.23
C LYS A 86 2.60 1.55 11.65
N ASN A 87 3.19 2.17 10.64
CA ASN A 87 2.60 3.34 10.00
C ASN A 87 1.37 2.98 9.15
N ILE A 88 1.37 1.84 8.46
CA ILE A 88 0.17 1.27 7.83
C ILE A 88 -0.92 1.02 8.88
N SER A 89 -0.58 0.35 10.00
CA SER A 89 -1.51 0.15 11.11
C SER A 89 -2.05 1.47 11.67
N ALA A 90 -1.24 2.53 11.73
CA ALA A 90 -1.67 3.84 12.19
C ALA A 90 -2.65 4.49 11.19
N LYS A 91 -2.41 4.37 9.88
CA LYS A 91 -3.34 4.83 8.83
C LYS A 91 -4.67 4.07 8.85
N LEU A 92 -4.65 2.76 9.05
CA LEU A 92 -5.86 1.97 9.24
C LEU A 92 -6.66 2.41 10.48
N THR A 93 -5.98 2.72 11.59
CA THR A 93 -6.62 3.31 12.77
C THR A 93 -7.22 4.68 12.45
N TRP A 94 -6.47 5.53 11.74
CA TRP A 94 -6.94 6.86 11.35
C TRP A 94 -8.20 6.77 10.48
N LEU A 95 -8.24 5.88 9.49
CA LEU A 95 -9.42 5.63 8.64
C LEU A 95 -10.65 5.23 9.45
N ASN A 96 -10.47 4.43 10.52
CA ASN A 96 -11.57 4.07 11.43
C ASN A 96 -12.02 5.28 12.28
N GLU A 97 -11.08 6.02 12.86
CA GLU A 97 -11.38 7.17 13.74
C GLU A 97 -12.03 8.33 12.99
N HIS A 98 -11.69 8.52 11.71
CA HIS A 98 -12.19 9.63 10.87
C HIS A 98 -13.30 9.21 9.91
N ARG A 99 -13.92 8.04 10.13
CA ARG A 99 -15.04 7.52 9.31
C ARG A 99 -16.11 8.57 9.07
N ALA A 100 -16.57 9.26 10.13
CA ALA A 100 -17.65 10.24 10.02
C ALA A 100 -17.27 11.43 9.12
N ASP A 101 -16.03 11.91 9.20
CA ASP A 101 -15.54 13.04 8.41
C ASP A 101 -15.36 12.66 6.94
N ILE A 102 -14.82 11.47 6.67
CA ILE A 102 -14.71 10.91 5.31
C ILE A 102 -16.09 10.78 4.68
N ILE A 103 -17.05 10.22 5.41
CA ILE A 103 -18.44 10.08 4.95
C ILE A 103 -19.04 11.45 4.64
N ALA A 104 -18.87 12.44 5.53
CA ALA A 104 -19.38 13.78 5.30
C ALA A 104 -18.78 14.43 4.04
N GLN A 105 -17.47 14.26 3.82
CA GLN A 105 -16.79 14.75 2.60
C GLN A 105 -17.30 14.06 1.34
N LEU A 106 -17.49 12.73 1.36
CA LEU A 106 -18.11 12.01 0.25
C LEU A 106 -19.52 12.52 -0.06
N PHE A 107 -20.35 12.77 0.95
CA PHE A 107 -21.68 13.33 0.72
C PHE A 107 -21.66 14.77 0.18
N ALA A 108 -20.62 15.54 0.47
CA ALA A 108 -20.41 16.86 -0.12
C ALA A 108 -20.05 16.79 -1.61
N GLU A 109 -19.51 15.66 -2.08
CA GLU A 109 -19.17 15.44 -3.48
C GLU A 109 -20.44 15.18 -4.34
N PRO A 110 -20.76 16.03 -5.32
CA PRO A 110 -21.96 15.87 -6.14
C PRO A 110 -21.98 14.57 -6.95
N LYS A 111 -20.80 14.09 -7.36
CA LYS A 111 -20.66 12.83 -8.11
C LYS A 111 -21.03 11.61 -7.26
N PHE A 112 -20.69 11.63 -5.98
CA PHE A 112 -21.02 10.57 -5.05
C PHE A 112 -22.50 10.65 -4.64
N SER A 113 -22.92 11.79 -4.09
CA SER A 113 -24.29 11.99 -3.61
C SER A 113 -25.34 11.81 -4.71
N GLY A 114 -25.06 12.28 -5.94
CA GLY A 114 -25.91 12.07 -7.10
C GLY A 114 -25.94 10.63 -7.65
N SER A 115 -25.02 9.77 -7.22
CA SER A 115 -24.99 8.35 -7.62
C SER A 115 -25.84 7.45 -6.72
N LEU A 116 -26.31 7.94 -5.58
CA LEU A 116 -27.15 7.19 -4.66
C LEU A 116 -28.57 7.02 -5.20
N LYS A 117 -29.12 5.81 -5.09
CA LYS A 117 -30.54 5.52 -5.37
C LYS A 117 -31.44 6.09 -4.27
N THR A 118 -31.71 7.39 -4.35
CA THR A 118 -32.45 8.16 -3.35
C THR A 118 -33.90 7.70 -3.13
N GLU A 119 -34.54 7.05 -4.11
CA GLU A 119 -35.90 6.49 -3.95
C GLU A 119 -35.96 5.35 -2.90
N ARG A 120 -34.82 4.68 -2.63
CA ARG A 120 -34.68 3.67 -1.58
C ARG A 120 -34.11 4.24 -0.28
N ALA A 121 -33.48 5.41 -0.33
CA ALA A 121 -32.82 6.05 0.81
C ALA A 121 -33.82 6.86 1.65
N GLN A 122 -34.78 6.18 2.29
CA GLN A 122 -35.49 6.77 3.44
C GLN A 122 -34.65 6.69 4.74
N VAL A 123 -33.48 6.06 4.66
CA VAL A 123 -32.51 5.86 5.73
C VAL A 123 -31.14 6.29 5.20
N GLU A 124 -30.31 6.81 6.10
CA GLU A 124 -28.90 7.12 5.82
C GLU A 124 -28.19 5.89 5.23
N PRO A 125 -27.47 6.03 4.09
CA PRO A 125 -26.76 4.91 3.47
C PRO A 125 -25.72 4.33 4.43
N LYS A 126 -25.73 3.02 4.60
CA LYS A 126 -24.67 2.32 5.32
C LYS A 126 -23.48 2.12 4.39
N LEU A 127 -22.48 2.98 4.55
CA LEU A 127 -21.23 2.92 3.80
C LEU A 127 -20.21 2.01 4.47
N HIS A 128 -19.48 1.26 3.65
CA HIS A 128 -18.40 0.37 4.07
C HIS A 128 -17.25 0.39 3.05
N MET A 129 -16.03 0.14 3.52
CA MET A 129 -14.87 -0.02 2.65
C MET A 129 -14.88 -1.42 2.05
N VAL A 130 -14.58 -1.53 0.76
CA VAL A 130 -14.51 -2.83 0.05
C VAL A 130 -13.08 -3.27 -0.21
N TYR A 131 -12.17 -2.33 -0.43
CA TYR A 131 -10.74 -2.58 -0.50
C TYR A 131 -9.94 -1.41 0.05
N CYS A 132 -8.71 -1.69 0.49
CA CYS A 132 -7.64 -0.71 0.67
C CYS A 132 -6.29 -1.27 0.17
N SER A 133 -5.49 -0.43 -0.47
CA SER A 133 -4.21 -0.79 -1.05
C SER A 133 -3.15 0.19 -0.59
N PHE A 134 -2.12 -0.31 0.09
CA PHE A 134 -1.01 0.50 0.59
C PHE A 134 0.20 0.39 -0.31
N PHE A 135 0.70 1.55 -0.74
CA PHE A 135 1.96 1.68 -1.48
C PHE A 135 3.02 2.31 -0.58
N VAL A 136 4.12 1.58 -0.35
CA VAL A 136 5.19 2.00 0.55
C VAL A 136 6.44 2.34 -0.26
N GLU A 137 6.72 3.63 -0.44
CA GLU A 137 7.98 4.09 -1.04
C GLU A 137 9.08 4.20 0.03
N SER A 138 8.72 4.67 1.22
CA SER A 138 9.59 4.76 2.37
C SER A 138 8.79 4.59 3.68
N THR A 139 9.44 4.68 4.84
CA THR A 139 8.70 4.65 6.12
C THR A 139 7.87 5.90 6.34
N GLU A 140 8.17 7.00 5.66
CA GLU A 140 7.49 8.28 5.81
C GLU A 140 6.49 8.51 4.66
N GLU A 141 6.77 7.96 3.48
CA GLU A 141 5.94 8.05 2.27
C GLU A 141 5.13 6.75 2.11
N ILE A 142 3.93 6.75 2.70
CA ILE A 142 2.96 5.65 2.62
C ILE A 142 1.64 6.20 2.12
N PHE A 143 1.19 5.69 0.97
CA PHE A 143 -0.06 6.07 0.33
C PHE A 143 -1.08 4.96 0.48
N CYS A 144 -2.36 5.31 0.55
CA CYS A 144 -3.44 4.33 0.59
C CYS A 144 -4.53 4.70 -0.41
N ASP A 145 -4.75 3.85 -1.40
CA ASP A 145 -5.95 3.92 -2.23
C ASP A 145 -7.01 3.00 -1.66
N PHE A 146 -8.26 3.43 -1.66
CA PHE A 146 -9.35 2.65 -1.10
C PHE A 146 -10.68 2.95 -1.76
N ALA A 147 -11.58 1.97 -1.69
CA ALA A 147 -12.92 2.13 -2.21
C ALA A 147 -13.99 2.02 -1.12
N VAL A 148 -15.00 2.87 -1.25
CA VAL A 148 -16.20 2.89 -0.40
C VAL A 148 -17.42 2.50 -1.21
N SER A 149 -18.16 1.50 -0.74
CA SER A 149 -19.45 1.08 -1.29
C SER A 149 -20.58 1.35 -0.30
N ALA A 150 -21.80 1.04 -0.72
CA ALA A 150 -23.02 1.17 0.08
C ALA A 150 -23.80 -0.14 0.09
N GLU A 151 -24.41 -0.47 1.24
CA GLU A 151 -25.33 -1.61 1.35
C GLU A 151 -26.55 -1.47 0.41
N ASP A 152 -27.32 -2.56 0.26
CA ASP A 152 -28.54 -2.64 -0.55
C ASP A 152 -28.36 -2.23 -2.03
N ASN A 153 -27.11 -2.25 -2.50
CA ASN A 153 -26.72 -1.83 -3.83
C ASN A 153 -27.20 -0.40 -4.16
N LEU A 154 -27.10 0.50 -3.18
CA LEU A 154 -27.51 1.90 -3.31
C LEU A 154 -26.66 2.66 -4.33
N LEU A 155 -25.43 2.21 -4.61
CA LEU A 155 -24.53 2.77 -5.62
C LEU A 155 -24.56 2.06 -6.97
N ASN A 156 -25.41 1.04 -7.17
CA ASN A 156 -25.54 0.31 -8.44
C ASN A 156 -24.25 -0.43 -8.89
N ASN A 157 -23.66 -1.23 -8.00
CA ASN A 157 -22.39 -1.93 -8.19
C ASN A 157 -21.24 -0.97 -8.54
N ARG A 158 -21.32 0.24 -7.99
CA ARG A 158 -20.27 1.24 -8.06
C ARG A 158 -19.70 1.46 -6.68
N PHE A 159 -18.47 1.93 -6.65
CA PHE A 159 -17.80 2.35 -5.45
C PHE A 159 -17.16 3.71 -5.68
N ALA A 160 -16.98 4.46 -4.59
CA ALA A 160 -16.23 5.69 -4.58
C ALA A 160 -14.75 5.33 -4.43
N ASP A 161 -13.95 5.67 -5.43
CA ASP A 161 -12.50 5.55 -5.36
C ASP A 161 -11.92 6.77 -4.66
N CYS A 162 -11.07 6.52 -3.67
CA CYS A 162 -10.54 7.52 -2.76
C CYS A 162 -9.06 7.24 -2.48
N SER A 163 -8.34 8.28 -2.08
CA SER A 163 -6.94 8.17 -1.65
C SER A 163 -6.75 8.83 -0.29
N LEU A 164 -5.78 8.32 0.45
CA LEU A 164 -5.24 8.89 1.67
C LEU A 164 -3.74 9.07 1.49
N GLU A 165 -3.31 10.33 1.42
CA GLU A 165 -1.92 10.71 1.21
C GLU A 165 -1.05 10.45 2.45
N GLU A 166 0.25 10.68 2.35
CA GLU A 166 1.24 10.45 3.42
C GLU A 166 0.88 11.16 4.74
N ASP A 167 0.35 12.38 4.67
CA ASP A 167 -0.04 13.23 5.80
C ASP A 167 -1.50 13.01 6.27
N ASN A 168 -2.17 12.03 5.67
CA ASN A 168 -3.60 11.72 5.85
C ASN A 168 -4.55 12.75 5.25
N GLU A 169 -4.11 13.52 4.24
CA GLU A 169 -5.04 14.24 3.38
C GLU A 169 -5.94 13.25 2.62
N PHE A 170 -7.25 13.37 2.80
CA PHE A 170 -8.25 12.56 2.13
C PHE A 170 -8.64 13.20 0.79
N THR A 171 -8.71 12.38 -0.26
CA THR A 171 -9.18 12.80 -1.57
C THR A 171 -10.24 11.84 -2.10
N PHE A 172 -11.34 12.38 -2.62
CA PHE A 172 -12.26 11.65 -3.49
C PHE A 172 -11.81 11.76 -4.94
N ASN A 173 -11.55 10.62 -5.60
CA ASN A 173 -11.03 10.59 -6.96
C ASN A 173 -12.17 10.51 -7.97
N SER A 174 -12.95 9.42 -7.88
CA SER A 174 -13.93 9.09 -8.90
C SER A 174 -14.98 8.09 -8.40
N MET A 175 -15.92 7.76 -9.28
CA MET A 175 -16.89 6.69 -9.05
C MET A 175 -16.63 5.60 -10.07
N GLU A 176 -16.22 4.42 -9.62
CA GLU A 176 -15.87 3.30 -10.47
C GLU A 176 -16.98 2.24 -10.50
N GLN A 177 -16.87 1.28 -11.41
CA GLN A 177 -17.82 0.19 -11.57
C GLN A 177 -17.07 -1.13 -11.47
N ASP A 178 -17.60 -2.02 -10.64
CA ASP A 178 -17.15 -3.41 -10.50
C ASP A 178 -17.52 -4.26 -11.74
#